data_AF-A0A2V9KRW9-F1
#
_entry.id   AF-A0A2V9KRW9-F1
#
_cell.length_a   1.000
_cell.length_b   1.000
_cell.length_c   1.000
_cell.angle_alpha   90.00
_cell.angle_beta   90.00
_cell.angle_gamma   90.00
#
_symmetry.space_group_name_H-M   'P 1'
#
loop_
_entity.id
_entity.type
_entity.pdbx_description
1 polymer ?
#
loop_
_entity_poly.entity_id
_entity_poly.type
_entity_poly.pdbx_seq_one_letter_code
_entity_poly.pdbx_strand_id
1 'polypeptide(L)'
;CPNTRVLLPCYHRGALLYAGDVHACQGDGEFYGTAMEIRSAVTLRCEVIKGRRMPFVRLETEKSLISLACARPLEEAVWRASFQLMEWLMADYGCSQRMAYLLLGINPGFRINVYQMALIGRLQYTAGAEIPKYLVPGTRA
;
A
#
# COMPACT_ATOMS: atom_id res chain seq x y z
N CYS A 1 -12.16 -1.35 -1.48
CA CYS A 1 -12.59 -0.89 -0.14
C CYS A 1 -13.03 0.58 -0.20
N PRO A 2 -14.29 0.89 0.13
CA PRO A 2 -14.71 2.28 0.33
C PRO A 2 -13.82 2.99 1.36
N ASN A 3 -13.70 4.31 1.26
CA ASN A 3 -12.98 5.16 2.22
C ASN A 3 -11.47 4.89 2.37
N THR A 4 -10.84 4.27 1.38
CA THR A 4 -9.38 4.15 1.30
C THR A 4 -8.82 5.20 0.32
N ARG A 5 -7.83 5.98 0.75
CA ARG A 5 -7.10 6.91 -0.12
C ARG A 5 -5.91 6.18 -0.72
N VAL A 6 -5.78 6.22 -2.04
CA VAL A 6 -4.63 5.67 -2.77
C VAL A 6 -3.77 6.83 -3.25
N LEU A 7 -2.52 6.90 -2.78
CA LEU A 7 -1.56 7.90 -3.23
C LEU A 7 -0.65 7.24 -4.28
N LEU A 8 -0.78 7.72 -5.52
CA LEU A 8 -0.01 7.24 -6.67
C LEU A 8 1.02 8.30 -7.08
N PRO A 9 2.27 7.90 -7.41
CA PRO A 9 3.23 8.80 -8.01
C PRO A 9 2.77 9.20 -9.42
N CYS A 10 2.83 10.50 -9.72
CA CYS A 10 2.46 11.04 -11.02
C CYS A 10 3.71 11.24 -11.89
N TYR A 11 3.94 10.31 -12.82
CA TYR A 11 5.11 10.34 -13.72
C TYR A 11 4.84 11.02 -15.06
N HIS A 12 3.57 11.25 -15.41
CA HIS A 12 3.16 11.84 -16.68
C HIS A 12 2.16 12.99 -16.46
N ARG A 13 2.17 13.97 -17.37
CA ARG A 13 1.23 15.09 -17.35
C ARG A 13 -0.20 14.56 -17.37
N GLY A 14 -1.03 15.06 -16.45
CA GLY A 14 -2.43 14.65 -16.32
C GLY A 14 -2.64 13.34 -15.56
N ALA A 15 -1.58 12.73 -15.00
CA ALA A 15 -1.57 11.46 -14.26
C ALA A 15 -1.97 10.21 -15.07
N LEU A 16 -2.90 10.34 -16.03
CA LEU A 16 -3.42 9.25 -16.87
C LEU A 16 -3.93 8.09 -15.99
N LEU A 17 -4.85 8.40 -15.07
CA LEU A 17 -5.38 7.41 -14.13
C LEU A 17 -6.20 6.33 -14.85
N TYR A 18 -5.92 5.07 -14.55
CA TYR A 18 -6.71 3.91 -14.94
C TYR A 18 -7.22 3.19 -13.68
N ALA A 19 -8.45 2.69 -13.73
CA ALA A 19 -9.07 1.89 -12.68
C ALA A 19 -10.02 0.86 -13.29
N GLY A 20 -10.09 -0.33 -12.70
CA GLY A 20 -10.86 -1.47 -13.17
C GLY A 20 -10.68 -2.66 -12.24
N ASP A 21 -10.95 -3.87 -12.75
CA ASP A 21 -10.67 -5.14 -12.07
C ASP A 21 -11.31 -5.20 -10.67
N VAL A 22 -12.63 -5.05 -10.63
CA VAL A 22 -13.39 -5.00 -9.38
C VAL A 22 -13.80 -6.40 -8.96
N HIS A 23 -13.47 -6.74 -7.71
CA HIS A 23 -13.83 -8.01 -7.10
C HIS A 23 -14.94 -7.82 -6.07
N ALA A 24 -15.94 -8.70 -6.08
CA ALA A 24 -16.95 -8.76 -5.03
C ALA A 24 -16.36 -9.30 -3.72
N CYS A 25 -15.44 -10.25 -3.82
CA CYS A 25 -14.60 -10.73 -2.73
C CYS A 25 -13.28 -11.28 -3.28
N GLN A 26 -12.21 -11.13 -2.49
CA GLN A 26 -10.87 -11.67 -2.75
C GLN A 26 -10.27 -12.10 -1.40
N GLY A 27 -9.60 -13.25 -1.37
CA GLY A 27 -8.77 -13.66 -0.24
C GLY A 27 -7.32 -13.17 -0.39
N ASP A 28 -6.61 -13.00 0.72
CA ASP A 28 -5.19 -12.66 0.68
C ASP A 28 -4.40 -13.64 -0.19
N GLY A 29 -3.54 -13.08 -1.02
CA GLY A 29 -2.69 -13.78 -1.96
C GLY A 29 -3.35 -14.07 -3.31
N GLU A 30 -4.66 -13.90 -3.46
CA GLU A 30 -5.38 -14.19 -4.72
C GLU A 30 -4.91 -15.52 -5.33
N PHE A 31 -4.85 -16.56 -4.50
CA PHE A 31 -4.04 -17.75 -4.77
C PHE A 31 -4.41 -18.47 -6.08
N TYR A 32 -5.69 -18.46 -6.44
CA TYR A 32 -6.20 -19.10 -7.65
C TYR A 32 -5.95 -18.27 -8.94
N GLY A 33 -5.44 -17.05 -8.79
CA GLY A 33 -5.13 -16.14 -9.89
C GLY A 33 -6.32 -15.37 -10.46
N THR A 34 -7.49 -15.53 -9.86
CA THR A 34 -8.68 -14.70 -10.06
C THR A 34 -9.38 -14.54 -8.72
N ALA A 35 -10.26 -13.56 -8.63
CA ALA A 35 -11.16 -13.37 -7.51
C ALA A 35 -12.62 -13.59 -7.95
N MET A 36 -13.59 -13.14 -7.15
CA MET A 36 -14.99 -13.06 -7.61
C MET A 36 -15.14 -11.82 -8.51
N GLU A 37 -14.76 -11.98 -9.77
CA GLU A 37 -14.76 -10.93 -10.80
C GLU A 37 -16.16 -10.40 -11.08
N ILE A 38 -16.34 -9.07 -11.05
CA ILE A 38 -17.63 -8.44 -11.32
C ILE A 38 -17.52 -7.17 -12.17
N ARG A 39 -18.59 -6.89 -12.92
CA ARG A 39 -18.83 -5.55 -13.46
C ARG A 39 -19.26 -4.63 -12.31
N SER A 40 -18.68 -3.44 -12.24
CA SER A 40 -18.99 -2.47 -11.20
C SER A 40 -18.96 -1.03 -11.72
N ALA A 41 -19.58 -0.13 -10.97
CA ALA A 41 -19.45 1.32 -11.13
C ALA A 41 -18.71 1.87 -9.90
N VAL A 42 -17.57 2.51 -10.11
CA VAL A 42 -16.71 3.04 -9.04
C VAL A 42 -16.70 4.57 -9.11
N THR A 43 -17.10 5.22 -8.02
CA THR A 43 -16.99 6.67 -7.88
C THR A 43 -15.70 7.02 -7.17
N LEU A 44 -14.83 7.80 -7.82
CA LEU A 44 -13.54 8.23 -7.28
C LEU A 44 -13.51 9.76 -7.15
N ARG A 45 -12.89 10.26 -6.08
CA ARG A 45 -12.46 11.66 -5.97
C ARG A 45 -10.95 11.70 -6.17
N CYS A 46 -10.50 12.47 -7.16
CA CYS A 46 -9.08 12.61 -7.48
C CYS A 46 -8.59 14.01 -7.12
N GLU A 47 -7.43 14.09 -6.48
CA GLU A 47 -6.76 15.33 -6.12
C GLU A 47 -5.27 15.22 -6.45
N VAL A 48 -4.68 16.31 -6.94
CA VAL A 48 -3.25 16.37 -7.26
C VAL A 48 -2.50 17.02 -6.11
N ILE A 49 -1.64 16.25 -5.44
CA ILE A 49 -0.74 16.76 -4.40
C ILE A 49 0.55 17.24 -5.07
N LYS A 50 0.82 18.55 -5.01
CA LYS A 50 2.04 19.16 -5.56
C LYS A 50 3.16 19.18 -4.51
N GLY A 51 4.40 19.27 -4.97
CA GLY A 51 5.58 19.43 -4.10
C GLY A 51 5.94 18.21 -3.25
N ARG A 52 5.31 17.06 -3.47
CA ARG A 52 5.69 15.79 -2.84
C ARG A 52 6.11 14.78 -3.90
N ARG A 53 7.22 14.07 -3.66
CA ARG A 53 7.70 13.00 -4.53
C ARG A 53 8.15 11.83 -3.67
N MET A 54 7.24 10.90 -3.42
CA MET A 54 7.58 9.56 -2.93
C MET A 54 7.37 8.58 -4.10
N PRO A 55 8.38 7.81 -4.51
CA PRO A 55 8.34 7.04 -5.75
C PRO A 55 7.61 5.69 -5.62
N PHE A 56 6.66 5.57 -4.68
CA PHE A 56 5.96 4.32 -4.39
C PHE A 56 4.49 4.56 -4.00
N VAL A 57 3.71 3.48 -4.06
CA VAL A 57 2.26 3.49 -3.82
C VAL A 57 2.00 3.41 -2.32
N ARG A 58 1.09 4.26 -1.84
CA ARG A 58 0.67 4.28 -0.43
C ARG A 58 -0.84 4.20 -0.34
N LEU A 59 -1.33 3.47 0.63
CA LEU A 59 -2.75 3.44 1.00
C LEU A 59 -2.91 4.04 2.40
N GLU A 60 -3.91 4.88 2.55
CA GLU A 60 -4.40 5.32 3.85
C GLU A 60 -5.84 4.82 3.98
N THR A 61 -6.05 3.88 4.91
CA THR A 61 -7.41 3.55 5.35
C THR A 61 -7.81 4.52 6.46
N GLU A 62 -8.99 4.37 7.05
CA GLU A 62 -9.34 5.11 8.26
C GLU A 62 -8.32 4.86 9.39
N LYS A 63 -7.93 3.59 9.56
CA LYS A 63 -7.18 3.11 10.73
C LYS A 63 -5.68 2.90 10.51
N SER A 64 -5.24 2.76 9.27
CA SER A 64 -3.88 2.27 8.97
C SER A 64 -3.19 3.04 7.85
N LEU A 65 -1.87 3.01 7.89
CA LEU A 65 -0.96 3.39 6.81
C LEU A 65 -0.39 2.12 6.20
N ILE A 66 -0.45 2.00 4.88
CA ILE A 66 0.02 0.81 4.15
C ILE A 66 0.93 1.26 3.01
N SER A 67 2.16 0.75 2.96
CA SER A 67 3.03 0.89 1.78
C SER A 67 2.91 -0.36 0.93
N LEU A 68 2.68 -0.21 -0.38
CA LEU A 68 2.57 -1.32 -1.32
C LEU A 68 3.83 -1.44 -2.18
N ALA A 69 4.29 -2.67 -2.37
CA ALA A 69 5.33 -2.96 -3.34
C ALA A 69 4.99 -4.21 -4.16
N CYS A 70 5.34 -4.13 -5.44
CA CYS A 70 5.28 -5.26 -6.36
C CYS A 70 6.71 -5.73 -6.66
N ALA A 71 6.95 -7.02 -6.50
CA ALA A 71 8.21 -7.66 -6.90
C ALA A 71 8.04 -9.16 -7.07
N ARG A 72 9.06 -9.79 -7.65
CA ARG A 72 9.23 -11.23 -7.65
C ARG A 72 10.71 -11.50 -7.40
N PRO A 73 11.09 -12.28 -6.37
CA PRO A 73 10.23 -13.13 -5.52
C PRO A 73 9.46 -12.34 -4.42
N LEU A 74 8.60 -13.01 -3.62
CA LEU A 74 7.67 -12.34 -2.68
C LEU A 74 8.43 -11.60 -1.58
N GLU A 75 9.52 -12.18 -1.09
CA GLU A 75 10.39 -11.59 -0.08
C GLU A 75 10.89 -10.21 -0.52
N GLU A 76 11.19 -10.00 -1.80
CA GLU A 76 11.57 -8.68 -2.31
C GLU A 76 10.41 -7.68 -2.21
N ALA A 77 9.17 -8.11 -2.45
CA ALA A 77 8.00 -7.25 -2.31
C ALA A 77 7.81 -6.85 -0.83
N VAL A 78 7.95 -7.81 0.08
CA VAL A 78 7.87 -7.59 1.54
C VAL A 78 8.94 -6.61 2.01
N TRP A 79 10.19 -6.79 1.57
CA TRP A 79 11.31 -5.92 1.92
C TRP A 79 11.08 -4.49 1.41
N ARG A 80 10.74 -4.35 0.12
CA ARG A 80 10.48 -3.04 -0.48
C ARG A 80 9.34 -2.31 0.21
N ALA A 81 8.20 -2.99 0.44
CA ALA A 81 7.06 -2.39 1.15
C ALA A 81 7.46 -1.91 2.55
N SER A 82 8.27 -2.69 3.27
CA SER A 82 8.72 -2.37 4.63
C SER A 82 9.63 -1.14 4.67
N PHE A 83 10.66 -1.10 3.82
CA PHE A 83 11.57 0.06 3.75
C PHE A 83 10.85 1.33 3.30
N GLN A 84 9.93 1.22 2.34
CA GLN A 84 9.10 2.33 1.89
C GLN A 84 8.17 2.85 2.99
N LEU A 85 7.58 1.96 3.80
CA LEU A 85 6.81 2.39 4.97
C LEU A 85 7.69 3.15 5.97
N MET A 86 8.90 2.68 6.27
CA MET A 86 9.84 3.42 7.12
C MET A 86 10.16 4.81 6.55
N GLU A 87 10.47 4.88 5.25
CA GLU A 87 10.72 6.15 4.56
C GLU A 87 9.54 7.11 4.68
N TRP A 88 8.32 6.59 4.56
CA TRP A 88 7.09 7.36 4.72
C TRP A 88 6.90 7.88 6.15
N LEU A 89 7.10 7.04 7.16
CA LEU A 89 7.02 7.44 8.56
C LEU A 89 8.04 8.53 8.91
N MET A 90 9.25 8.46 8.34
CA MET A 90 10.26 9.50 8.55
C MET A 90 9.87 10.81 7.84
N ALA A 91 9.46 10.74 6.58
CA ALA A 91 9.19 11.91 5.75
C ALA A 91 7.93 12.69 6.16
N ASP A 92 6.84 11.98 6.46
CA ASP A 92 5.52 12.61 6.67
C ASP A 92 5.14 12.70 8.16
N TYR A 93 5.72 11.85 9.02
CA TYR A 93 5.40 11.78 10.45
C TYR A 93 6.57 12.12 11.37
N GLY A 94 7.73 12.49 10.82
CA GLY A 94 8.88 12.96 11.60
C GLY A 94 9.49 11.89 12.52
N CYS A 95 9.20 10.61 12.26
CA CYS A 95 9.81 9.52 13.01
C CYS A 95 11.35 9.53 12.80
N SER A 96 12.11 9.25 13.85
CA SER A 96 13.53 8.92 13.67
C SER A 96 13.67 7.57 12.97
N GLN A 97 14.79 7.34 12.28
CA GLN A 97 15.08 6.04 11.68
C GLN A 97 14.98 4.89 12.69
N ARG A 98 15.46 5.11 13.92
CA ARG A 98 15.35 4.16 15.03
C ARG A 98 13.90 3.86 15.39
N MET A 99 13.06 4.89 15.49
CA MET A 99 11.64 4.73 15.79
C MET A 99 10.93 3.96 14.68
N ALA A 100 11.15 4.34 13.41
CA ALA A 100 10.57 3.62 12.28
C ALA A 100 10.98 2.14 12.27
N TYR A 101 12.25 1.85 12.54
CA TYR A 101 12.75 0.47 12.64
C TYR A 101 12.07 -0.32 13.77
N LEU A 102 11.92 0.28 14.96
CA LEU A 102 11.23 -0.38 16.09
C LEU A 102 9.74 -0.59 15.82
N LEU A 103 9.07 0.38 15.17
CA LEU A 103 7.67 0.26 14.78
C LEU A 103 7.42 -0.93 13.84
N LEU A 104 8.36 -1.27 12.97
CA LEU A 104 8.21 -2.42 12.07
C LEU A 104 8.74 -3.72 12.70
N GLY A 105 9.83 -3.65 13.46
CA GLY A 105 10.54 -4.85 13.93
C GLY A 105 9.95 -5.51 15.18
N ILE A 106 9.31 -4.75 16.06
CA ILE A 106 8.85 -5.27 17.37
C ILE A 106 7.42 -4.86 17.76
N ASN A 107 6.70 -4.15 16.88
CA ASN A 107 5.32 -3.74 17.17
C ASN A 107 4.33 -4.85 16.78
N PRO A 108 3.50 -5.36 17.71
CA PRO A 108 2.52 -6.41 17.39
C PRO A 108 1.38 -5.93 16.46
N GLY A 109 1.22 -4.62 16.29
CA GLY A 109 0.29 -4.03 15.33
C GLY A 109 0.82 -3.99 13.90
N PHE A 110 2.12 -4.12 13.68
CA PHE A 110 2.69 -4.18 12.33
C PHE A 110 2.27 -5.48 11.63
N ARG A 111 1.87 -5.37 10.36
CA ARG A 111 1.43 -6.51 9.54
C ARG A 111 2.04 -6.48 8.15
N ILE A 112 2.32 -7.67 7.64
CA ILE A 112 2.56 -7.89 6.21
C ILE A 112 1.32 -8.54 5.63
N ASN A 113 0.70 -7.88 4.66
CA ASN A 113 -0.41 -8.43 3.89
C ASN A 113 0.12 -8.85 2.52
N VAL A 114 -0.31 -10.00 2.03
CA VAL A 114 -0.01 -10.44 0.66
C VAL A 114 -1.30 -10.25 -0.13
N TYR A 115 -1.31 -9.27 -1.04
CA TYR A 115 -2.52 -8.96 -1.81
C TYR A 115 -2.64 -9.84 -3.05
N GLN A 116 -1.52 -10.23 -3.64
CA GLN A 116 -1.47 -11.08 -4.83
C GLN A 116 -0.15 -11.87 -4.85
N MET A 117 -0.25 -13.19 -4.96
CA MET A 117 0.87 -14.12 -5.16
C MET A 117 0.50 -15.21 -6.17
N ALA A 118 -0.30 -14.84 -7.18
CA ALA A 118 -0.72 -15.75 -8.23
C ALA A 118 0.45 -16.11 -9.16
N LEU A 119 0.67 -17.41 -9.39
CA LEU A 119 1.70 -17.90 -10.30
C LEU A 119 1.27 -17.80 -11.77
N ILE A 120 1.04 -16.58 -12.25
CA ILE A 120 0.59 -16.31 -13.63
C ILE A 120 1.68 -15.56 -14.40
N GLY A 121 2.31 -16.26 -15.34
CA GLY A 121 3.25 -15.67 -16.30
C GLY A 121 4.34 -14.81 -15.63
N ARG A 122 4.41 -13.54 -16.07
CA ARG A 122 5.36 -12.53 -15.58
C ARG A 122 4.77 -11.58 -14.53
N LEU A 123 3.57 -11.87 -14.01
CA LEU A 123 3.01 -11.05 -12.94
C LEU A 123 3.95 -11.05 -11.74
N GLN A 124 4.13 -9.87 -11.17
CA GLN A 124 4.82 -9.69 -9.91
C GLN A 124 3.85 -9.99 -8.76
N TYR A 125 4.39 -10.34 -7.61
CA TYR A 125 3.61 -10.47 -6.39
C TYR A 125 3.50 -9.11 -5.71
N THR A 126 2.41 -8.90 -4.99
CA THR A 126 2.09 -7.65 -4.32
C THR A 126 2.00 -7.89 -2.82
N ALA A 127 2.85 -7.20 -2.07
CA ALA A 127 2.83 -7.18 -0.61
C ALA A 127 2.59 -5.76 -0.11
N GLY A 128 1.97 -5.63 1.07
CA GLY A 128 1.89 -4.37 1.79
C GLY A 128 2.38 -4.48 3.22
N ALA A 129 3.14 -3.48 3.62
CA ALA A 129 3.56 -3.27 5.00
C ALA A 129 2.57 -2.29 5.64
N GLU A 130 1.88 -2.74 6.69
CA GLU A 130 0.79 -2.02 7.34
C GLU A 130 1.14 -1.69 8.80
N ILE A 131 0.88 -0.45 9.20
CA ILE A 131 0.92 -0.02 10.61
C ILE A 131 -0.36 0.75 10.97
N PRO A 132 -1.02 0.43 12.10
CA PRO A 132 -2.12 1.21 12.62
C PRO A 132 -1.68 2.64 12.94
N LYS A 133 -2.48 3.63 12.51
CA LYS A 133 -2.18 5.05 12.67
C LYS A 133 -1.95 5.42 14.13
N TYR A 134 -2.80 4.94 15.06
CA TYR A 134 -2.71 5.28 16.49
C TYR A 134 -1.37 4.88 17.15
N LEU A 135 -0.56 4.03 16.51
CA LEU A 135 0.77 3.63 16.96
C LEU A 135 1.88 4.52 16.40
N VAL A 136 1.58 5.34 15.38
CA VAL A 136 2.53 6.25 14.73
C VAL A 136 2.53 7.58 15.49
N PRO A 137 3.69 8.00 16.04
CA PRO A 137 3.83 9.28 16.72
C PRO A 137 3.34 10.45 15.86
N GLY A 138 2.60 11.38 16.46
CA GLY A 138 2.13 12.59 15.78
C GLY A 138 0.85 12.42 14.93
N THR A 139 0.32 11.20 14.78
CA THR A 139 -1.05 11.01 14.32
C THR A 139 -2.02 11.41 15.43
N ARG A 140 -3.04 12.21 15.13
CA ARG A 140 -4.18 12.40 16.03
C ARG A 140 -5.12 11.20 15.82
N ALA A 141 -5.47 10.52 16.91
CA ALA A 141 -6.48 9.46 16.92
C ALA A 141 -7.84 9.98 16.44
#